data_AF-A0A9W9U766-F1
#
_entry.id   AF-A0A9W9U766-F1
#
_cell.length_a   1.000
_cell.length_b   1.000
_cell.length_c   1.000
_cell.angle_alpha   90.00
_cell.angle_beta   90.00
_cell.angle_gamma   90.00
#
_symmetry.space_group_name_H-M   'P 1'
#
loop_
_entity.id
_entity.type
_entity.pdbx_description
1 polymer ?
#
loop_
_entity_poly.entity_id
_entity_poly.type
_entity_poly.pdbx_seq_one_letter_code
_entity_poly.pdbx_strand_id
1 'polypeptide(L)'
;MATGDLHTQWPGTGRIGDSTFDAFYRSQMQFQTDRFISEEQNAQAYSALVDLVGDCYIISHSQAGAYGGWRVGDMRPDLVKGIVQLEPSGPPFTLRPPFGNDPAFAFGLTNLAIGYEPFAGKDAENIETIIEPAIDADHDECIMQKSPVKQLTNLGKIPELVVTGEASFHAPYDYCTVKYLEQVGVDVEYADLGNEGIHGNGHMFFMEKNNLQIADRVYHWLKKH
;
A
#
# COMPACT_ATOMS: atom_id res chain seq x y z
N MET A 1 -4.70 12.43 -16.27
CA MET A 1 -5.59 11.87 -17.32
C MET A 1 -6.59 10.90 -16.68
N ALA A 2 -7.79 10.65 -17.22
CA ALA A 2 -8.71 9.69 -16.60
C ALA A 2 -8.16 8.26 -16.74
N THR A 3 -7.60 7.72 -15.66
CA THR A 3 -6.94 6.40 -15.62
C THR A 3 -7.83 5.26 -16.12
N GLY A 4 -9.16 5.44 -16.05
CA GLY A 4 -10.14 4.49 -16.57
C GLY A 4 -10.06 4.20 -18.08
N ASP A 5 -9.56 5.12 -18.91
CA ASP A 5 -9.45 4.89 -20.37
C ASP A 5 -8.38 3.84 -20.73
N LEU A 6 -7.41 3.63 -19.84
CA LEU A 6 -6.34 2.64 -20.01
C LEU A 6 -6.75 1.24 -19.54
N HIS A 7 -7.81 1.13 -18.71
CA HIS A 7 -8.19 -0.13 -18.08
C HIS A 7 -8.78 -1.13 -19.10
N THR A 8 -8.01 -2.15 -19.47
CA THR A 8 -8.36 -3.12 -20.52
C THR A 8 -8.28 -4.59 -20.08
N GLN A 9 -7.64 -4.85 -18.93
CA GLN A 9 -7.37 -6.21 -18.46
C GLN A 9 -8.51 -6.82 -17.64
N TRP A 10 -9.57 -6.08 -17.30
CA TRP A 10 -10.72 -6.67 -16.60
C TRP A 10 -11.37 -7.82 -17.41
N PRO A 11 -11.63 -8.99 -16.80
CA PRO A 11 -12.35 -10.08 -17.44
C PRO A 11 -13.85 -9.76 -17.57
N GLY A 12 -14.37 -9.90 -18.80
CA GLY A 12 -15.75 -9.53 -19.13
C GLY A 12 -15.93 -8.03 -19.34
N THR A 13 -17.17 -7.56 -19.17
CA THR A 13 -17.52 -6.14 -19.41
C THR A 13 -17.37 -5.23 -18.20
N GLY A 14 -17.23 -5.81 -17.00
CA GLY A 14 -17.18 -5.05 -15.73
C GLY A 14 -18.51 -4.37 -15.36
N ARG A 15 -19.62 -4.78 -15.98
CA ARG A 15 -20.96 -4.20 -15.76
C ARG A 15 -21.91 -5.20 -15.11
N ILE A 16 -22.91 -4.68 -14.40
CA ILE A 16 -24.00 -5.48 -13.80
C ILE A 16 -24.62 -6.41 -14.85
N GLY A 17 -24.74 -7.70 -14.52
CA GLY A 17 -25.27 -8.74 -15.41
C GLY A 17 -24.19 -9.52 -16.17
N ASP A 18 -22.93 -9.07 -16.13
CA ASP A 18 -21.78 -9.88 -16.53
C ASP A 18 -21.43 -10.88 -15.42
N SER A 19 -21.23 -12.14 -15.77
CA SER A 19 -20.97 -13.20 -14.78
C SER A 19 -19.74 -12.93 -13.92
N THR A 20 -18.73 -12.26 -14.47
CA THR A 20 -17.49 -11.93 -13.76
C THR A 20 -17.73 -10.81 -12.77
N PHE A 21 -18.40 -9.73 -13.20
CA PHE A 21 -18.78 -8.64 -12.31
C PHE A 21 -19.69 -9.14 -11.19
N ASP A 22 -20.71 -9.93 -11.51
CA ASP A 22 -21.66 -10.43 -10.51
C ASP A 22 -20.98 -11.38 -9.51
N ALA A 23 -19.99 -12.17 -9.94
CA ALA A 23 -19.20 -13.00 -9.04
C ALA A 23 -18.32 -12.17 -8.10
N PHE A 24 -17.64 -11.16 -8.64
CA PHE A 24 -16.88 -10.20 -7.84
C PHE A 24 -17.77 -9.49 -6.82
N TYR A 25 -18.92 -8.97 -7.24
CA TYR A 25 -19.84 -8.25 -6.37
C TYR A 25 -20.41 -9.14 -5.26
N ARG A 26 -20.68 -10.42 -5.53
CA ARG A 26 -21.11 -11.40 -4.51
C ARG A 26 -20.04 -11.77 -3.49
N SER A 27 -18.75 -11.53 -3.79
CA SER A 27 -17.66 -11.79 -2.83
C SER A 27 -17.52 -10.69 -1.79
N GLN A 28 -18.14 -9.53 -2.00
CA GLN A 28 -18.04 -8.38 -1.11
C GLN A 28 -18.82 -8.64 0.18
N MET A 29 -18.19 -8.31 1.30
CA MET A 29 -18.78 -8.42 2.64
C MET A 29 -18.89 -7.03 3.26
N GLN A 30 -19.60 -6.95 4.39
CA GLN A 30 -19.70 -5.71 5.15
C GLN A 30 -18.30 -5.27 5.62
N PHE A 31 -18.05 -3.98 5.51
CA PHE A 31 -16.80 -3.36 5.92
C PHE A 31 -16.97 -2.55 7.21
N GLN A 32 -15.98 -2.60 8.10
CA GLN A 32 -15.96 -1.79 9.33
C GLN A 32 -15.52 -0.36 9.00
N THR A 33 -16.41 0.61 9.15
CA THR A 33 -16.17 2.00 8.75
C THR A 33 -15.12 2.72 9.60
N ASP A 34 -14.93 2.30 10.85
CA ASP A 34 -13.90 2.86 11.72
C ASP A 34 -12.52 2.27 11.37
N ARG A 35 -11.64 3.13 10.85
CA ARG A 35 -10.28 2.76 10.45
C ARG A 35 -9.40 2.39 11.63
N PHE A 36 -9.55 3.01 12.79
CA PHE A 36 -8.75 2.70 13.97
C PHE A 36 -9.09 1.31 14.51
N ILE A 37 -10.39 0.99 14.57
CA ILE A 37 -10.85 -0.35 14.98
C ILE A 37 -10.35 -1.40 13.97
N SER A 38 -10.53 -1.12 12.67
CA SER A 38 -10.08 -2.03 11.62
C SER A 38 -8.58 -2.26 11.69
N GLU A 39 -7.79 -1.20 11.87
CA GLU A 39 -6.34 -1.29 11.90
C GLU A 39 -5.84 -2.08 13.11
N GLU A 40 -6.34 -1.77 14.31
CA GLU A 40 -5.91 -2.45 15.54
C GLU A 40 -6.30 -3.94 15.56
N GLN A 41 -7.57 -4.25 15.26
CA GLN A 41 -8.06 -5.62 15.35
C GLN A 41 -7.42 -6.53 14.30
N ASN A 42 -7.26 -6.05 13.07
CA ASN A 42 -6.60 -6.83 12.02
C ASN A 42 -5.10 -6.99 12.31
N ALA A 43 -4.40 -5.95 12.75
CA ALA A 43 -2.97 -6.06 13.09
C ALA A 43 -2.72 -7.10 14.20
N GLN A 44 -3.58 -7.13 15.23
CA GLN A 44 -3.52 -8.15 16.28
C GLN A 44 -3.75 -9.57 15.73
N ALA A 45 -4.80 -9.75 14.92
CA ALA A 45 -5.16 -11.05 14.36
C ALA A 45 -4.08 -11.58 13.41
N TYR A 46 -3.56 -10.74 12.52
CA TYR A 46 -2.50 -11.12 11.58
C TYR A 46 -1.16 -11.34 12.30
N SER A 47 -0.81 -10.56 13.31
CA SER A 47 0.39 -10.81 14.12
C SER A 47 0.33 -12.17 14.82
N ALA A 48 -0.84 -12.55 15.36
CA ALA A 48 -1.05 -13.86 15.94
C ALA A 48 -0.94 -15.00 14.89
N LEU A 49 -1.35 -14.74 13.64
CA LEU A 49 -1.14 -15.69 12.55
C LEU A 49 0.35 -15.84 12.20
N VAL A 50 1.10 -14.73 12.14
CA VAL A 50 2.55 -14.76 11.90
C VAL A 50 3.26 -15.54 13.01
N ASP A 51 2.84 -15.38 14.27
CA ASP A 51 3.38 -16.17 15.40
C ASP A 51 3.17 -17.69 15.23
N LEU A 52 2.11 -18.11 14.53
CA LEU A 52 1.83 -19.53 14.26
C LEU A 52 2.58 -20.06 13.03
N VAL A 53 2.73 -19.24 12.00
CA VAL A 53 3.38 -19.62 10.73
C VAL A 53 4.91 -19.58 10.86
N GLY A 54 5.43 -18.64 11.65
CA GLY A 54 6.86 -18.33 11.71
C GLY A 54 7.29 -17.43 10.54
N ASP A 55 8.51 -17.64 10.07
CA ASP A 55 9.11 -16.89 8.96
C ASP A 55 8.20 -16.81 7.73
N CYS A 56 7.78 -15.61 7.33
CA CYS A 56 6.87 -15.43 6.20
C CYS A 56 7.11 -14.13 5.42
N TYR A 57 6.60 -14.09 4.19
CA TYR A 57 6.36 -12.85 3.47
C TYR A 57 4.89 -12.47 3.62
N ILE A 58 4.62 -11.17 3.71
CA ILE A 58 3.26 -10.66 3.77
C ILE A 58 2.93 -10.05 2.41
N ILE A 59 1.79 -10.42 1.85
CA ILE A 59 1.24 -9.79 0.65
C ILE A 59 -0.09 -9.13 1.05
N SER A 60 -0.14 -7.81 0.98
CA SER A 60 -1.33 -7.00 1.31
C SER A 60 -1.81 -6.21 0.11
N HIS A 61 -3.09 -5.84 0.13
CA HIS A 61 -3.73 -5.05 -0.92
C HIS A 61 -4.52 -3.89 -0.33
N SER A 62 -4.45 -2.72 -0.95
CA SER A 62 -5.28 -1.55 -0.60
C SER A 62 -5.16 -1.22 0.89
N GLN A 63 -6.30 -1.09 1.58
CA GLN A 63 -6.35 -0.77 3.00
C GLN A 63 -5.52 -1.69 3.90
N ALA A 64 -5.32 -2.96 3.50
CA ALA A 64 -4.52 -3.90 4.25
C ALA A 64 -3.03 -3.54 4.26
N GLY A 65 -2.58 -2.58 3.45
CA GLY A 65 -1.21 -2.08 3.54
C GLY A 65 -0.86 -1.54 4.91
N ALA A 66 -1.73 -0.69 5.49
CA ALA A 66 -1.56 -0.14 6.84
C ALA A 66 -1.49 -1.22 7.91
N TYR A 67 -2.54 -2.02 8.07
CA TYR A 67 -2.59 -2.99 9.18
C TYR A 67 -1.94 -4.34 8.88
N GLY A 68 -2.08 -4.86 7.67
CA GLY A 68 -1.61 -6.17 7.30
C GLY A 68 -0.13 -6.17 6.97
N GLY A 69 0.34 -5.15 6.24
CA GLY A 69 1.76 -4.97 5.93
C GLY A 69 2.53 -4.27 7.06
N TRP A 70 2.31 -2.96 7.23
CA TRP A 70 3.18 -2.14 8.07
C TRP A 70 2.99 -2.36 9.58
N ARG A 71 1.76 -2.44 10.09
CA ARG A 71 1.55 -2.70 11.53
C ARG A 71 2.08 -4.09 11.93
N VAL A 72 1.79 -5.13 11.14
CA VAL A 72 2.29 -6.49 11.44
C VAL A 72 3.81 -6.56 11.30
N GLY A 73 4.38 -5.95 10.26
CA GLY A 73 5.83 -5.87 10.09
C GLY A 73 6.52 -5.16 11.26
N ASP A 74 5.95 -4.05 11.75
CA ASP A 74 6.45 -3.33 12.93
C ASP A 74 6.32 -4.16 14.22
N MET A 75 5.27 -4.97 14.34
CA MET A 75 5.02 -5.83 15.50
C MET A 75 5.84 -7.13 15.50
N ARG A 76 6.22 -7.66 14.33
CA ARG A 76 6.97 -8.93 14.15
C ARG A 76 8.15 -8.78 13.17
N PRO A 77 9.07 -7.83 13.42
CA PRO A 77 10.14 -7.55 12.47
C PRO A 77 11.13 -8.71 12.29
N ASP A 78 11.23 -9.60 13.28
CA ASP A 78 12.16 -10.74 13.22
C ASP A 78 11.57 -11.95 12.45
N LEU A 79 10.25 -11.98 12.21
CA LEU A 79 9.57 -13.09 11.50
C LEU A 79 9.18 -12.71 10.07
N VAL A 80 8.94 -11.43 9.80
CA VAL A 80 8.55 -10.95 8.47
C VAL A 80 9.79 -10.71 7.62
N LYS A 81 9.98 -11.54 6.59
CA LYS A 81 11.14 -11.47 5.68
C LYS A 81 11.04 -10.39 4.63
N GLY A 82 9.82 -10.00 4.28
CA GLY A 82 9.54 -8.99 3.28
C GLY A 82 8.04 -8.72 3.16
N ILE A 83 7.69 -7.53 2.69
CA ILE A 83 6.31 -7.09 2.52
C ILE A 83 6.07 -6.73 1.06
N VAL A 84 5.03 -7.29 0.46
CA VAL A 84 4.56 -6.93 -0.87
C VAL A 84 3.25 -6.17 -0.73
N GLN A 85 3.26 -4.92 -1.17
CA GLN A 85 2.14 -4.00 -1.16
C GLN A 85 1.55 -3.87 -2.55
N LEU A 86 0.38 -4.44 -2.76
CA LEU A 86 -0.40 -4.26 -3.97
C LEU A 86 -1.27 -3.01 -3.78
N GLU A 87 -0.81 -1.86 -4.30
CA GLU A 87 -1.47 -0.56 -4.13
C GLU A 87 -1.88 -0.27 -2.68
N PRO A 88 -0.91 -0.02 -1.78
CA PRO A 88 -1.18 0.09 -0.35
C PRO A 88 -2.04 1.30 -0.01
N SER A 89 -2.64 1.27 1.18
CA SER A 89 -3.28 2.42 1.79
C SER A 89 -2.35 3.63 1.78
N GLY A 90 -2.85 4.75 1.27
CA GLY A 90 -2.08 5.96 1.16
C GLY A 90 -2.83 7.01 0.33
N PRO A 91 -2.12 8.05 -0.11
CA PRO A 91 -0.69 8.33 0.13
C PRO A 91 -0.42 8.75 1.59
N PRO A 92 0.85 8.98 1.98
CA PRO A 92 1.17 9.34 3.35
C PRO A 92 0.47 10.62 3.84
N PHE A 93 0.03 10.60 5.10
CA PHE A 93 -0.63 11.70 5.81
C PHE A 93 -2.00 12.20 5.29
N THR A 94 -2.52 11.65 4.19
CA THR A 94 -3.78 12.13 3.62
C THR A 94 -4.53 11.02 2.89
N LEU A 95 -5.84 11.16 2.82
CA LEU A 95 -6.64 10.43 1.85
C LEU A 95 -6.56 11.13 0.50
N ARG A 96 -6.73 10.33 -0.57
CA ARG A 96 -7.00 10.81 -1.92
C ARG A 96 -8.29 10.21 -2.47
N PRO A 97 -8.91 10.83 -3.49
CA PRO A 97 -10.06 10.25 -4.16
C PRO A 97 -9.75 8.83 -4.66
N PRO A 98 -10.70 7.90 -4.59
CA PRO A 98 -12.12 8.07 -4.27
C PRO A 98 -12.47 8.06 -2.77
N PHE A 99 -11.48 7.95 -1.87
CA PHE A 99 -11.73 7.67 -0.45
C PHE A 99 -11.81 8.90 0.48
N GLY A 100 -11.48 10.08 -0.04
CA GLY A 100 -11.56 11.35 0.68
C GLY A 100 -10.37 12.26 0.38
N ASN A 101 -10.32 13.42 1.04
CA ASN A 101 -9.20 14.37 1.00
C ASN A 101 -8.77 14.80 2.41
N ASP A 102 -9.26 14.10 3.44
CA ASP A 102 -9.01 14.46 4.83
C ASP A 102 -7.65 13.92 5.28
N PRO A 103 -7.01 14.57 6.27
CA PRO A 103 -5.83 14.04 6.93
C PRO A 103 -6.09 12.63 7.48
N ALA A 104 -5.18 11.70 7.22
CA ALA A 104 -5.22 10.32 7.68
C ALA A 104 -3.78 9.81 7.85
N PHE A 105 -3.60 8.61 8.41
CA PHE A 105 -2.27 8.02 8.58
C PHE A 105 -1.31 8.95 9.32
N ALA A 106 -1.65 9.29 10.58
CA ALA A 106 -0.88 10.24 11.39
C ALA A 106 0.62 9.89 11.46
N PHE A 107 0.97 8.61 11.40
CA PHE A 107 2.35 8.12 11.39
C PHE A 107 2.95 7.99 9.99
N GLY A 108 2.40 8.71 9.00
CA GLY A 108 2.75 8.63 7.59
C GLY A 108 2.07 7.46 6.90
N LEU A 109 2.34 6.25 7.37
CA LEU A 109 1.88 5.00 6.75
C LEU A 109 0.63 4.39 7.43
N THR A 110 0.47 4.65 8.73
CA THR A 110 -0.53 4.00 9.58
C THR A 110 -1.27 5.04 10.43
N ASN A 111 -2.52 4.75 10.84
CA ASN A 111 -3.23 5.63 11.78
C ASN A 111 -2.76 5.41 13.21
N LEU A 112 -2.32 4.19 13.53
CA LEU A 112 -1.79 3.80 14.84
C LEU A 112 -0.27 3.79 14.85
N ALA A 113 0.30 3.86 16.05
CA ALA A 113 1.72 4.05 16.25
C ALA A 113 2.57 2.91 15.68
N ILE A 114 3.55 3.27 14.86
CA ILE A 114 4.67 2.42 14.42
C ILE A 114 6.00 3.01 14.93
N GLY A 115 7.04 2.19 15.00
CA GLY A 115 8.31 2.56 15.61
C GLY A 115 9.09 3.59 14.79
N TYR A 116 9.38 4.75 15.39
CA TYR A 116 10.25 5.78 14.82
C TYR A 116 11.41 6.14 15.74
N GLU A 117 12.56 6.45 15.16
CA GLU A 117 13.72 7.04 15.82
C GLU A 117 14.15 8.32 15.07
N PRO A 118 14.16 9.50 15.72
CA PRO A 118 13.66 9.79 17.07
C PRO A 118 12.14 9.57 17.24
N PHE A 119 11.70 9.32 18.49
CA PHE A 119 10.31 9.01 18.83
C PHE A 119 9.30 10.01 18.22
N ALA A 120 8.34 9.48 17.46
CA ALA A 120 7.33 10.26 16.74
C ALA A 120 6.24 10.89 17.66
N GLY A 121 6.16 10.48 18.92
CA GLY A 121 5.05 10.86 19.79
C GLY A 121 3.99 9.76 19.87
N LYS A 122 3.04 9.90 20.80
CA LYS A 122 1.96 8.91 20.96
C LYS A 122 0.90 9.03 19.87
N ASP A 123 0.71 10.22 19.36
CA ASP A 123 -0.27 10.59 18.33
C ASP A 123 0.44 11.25 17.12
N ALA A 124 1.70 10.86 16.90
CA ALA A 124 2.59 11.42 15.87
C ALA A 124 2.88 12.93 15.99
N GLU A 125 2.73 13.52 17.19
CA GLU A 125 2.86 14.96 17.43
C GLU A 125 4.25 15.54 17.10
N ASN A 126 5.28 14.70 17.00
CA ASN A 126 6.64 15.11 16.68
C ASN A 126 6.97 14.97 15.18
N ILE A 127 6.03 14.55 14.33
CA ILE A 127 6.21 14.51 12.88
C ILE A 127 5.73 15.84 12.29
N GLU A 128 6.68 16.68 11.87
CA GLU A 128 6.38 17.86 11.06
C GLU A 128 6.37 17.48 9.58
N THR A 129 5.41 17.99 8.80
CA THR A 129 5.27 17.67 7.38
C THR A 129 5.55 18.88 6.47
N ILE A 130 5.94 18.59 5.23
CA ILE A 130 6.05 19.55 4.12
C ILE A 130 5.32 19.00 2.90
N ILE A 131 4.85 19.90 2.03
CA ILE A 131 4.27 19.51 0.74
C ILE A 131 5.36 19.67 -0.32
N GLU A 132 5.59 18.59 -1.06
CA GLU A 132 6.45 18.60 -2.24
C GLU A 132 5.58 18.61 -3.50
N PRO A 133 5.90 19.45 -4.50
CA PRO A 133 5.10 19.55 -5.71
C PRO A 133 5.09 18.23 -6.48
N ALA A 134 4.00 17.99 -7.20
CA ALA A 134 3.87 16.87 -8.13
C ALA A 134 5.02 16.83 -9.15
N ILE A 135 5.43 15.61 -9.53
CA ILE A 135 6.53 15.41 -10.49
C ILE A 135 6.13 15.80 -11.92
N ASP A 136 4.85 15.70 -12.27
CA ASP A 136 4.28 16.12 -13.55
C ASP A 136 2.76 16.36 -13.42
N ALA A 137 2.06 16.46 -14.56
CA ALA A 137 0.62 16.77 -14.62
C ALA A 137 -0.30 15.57 -14.33
N ASP A 138 0.22 14.35 -14.31
CA ASP A 138 -0.55 13.12 -14.07
C ASP A 138 -0.35 12.58 -12.64
N HIS A 139 0.46 13.25 -11.82
CA HIS A 139 0.76 12.89 -10.44
C HIS A 139 0.27 13.94 -9.42
N ASP A 140 0.00 13.49 -8.19
CA ASP A 140 -0.41 14.34 -7.07
C ASP A 140 0.79 14.91 -6.30
N GLU A 141 0.63 16.03 -5.58
CA GLU A 141 1.64 16.47 -4.62
C GLU A 141 1.80 15.49 -3.44
N CYS A 142 3.03 15.36 -2.94
CA CYS A 142 3.34 14.47 -1.83
C CYS A 142 3.43 15.23 -0.50
N ILE A 143 2.90 14.65 0.58
CA ILE A 143 3.12 15.12 1.94
C ILE A 143 4.26 14.28 2.55
N MET A 144 5.36 14.94 2.89
CA MET A 144 6.61 14.30 3.34
C MET A 144 7.00 14.80 4.73
N GLN A 145 7.91 14.10 5.42
CA GLN A 145 8.48 14.63 6.66
C GLN A 145 9.41 15.81 6.38
N LYS A 146 9.33 16.83 7.24
CA LYS A 146 10.29 17.93 7.29
C LYS A 146 11.58 17.48 8.00
N SER A 147 12.73 17.91 7.50
CA SER A 147 14.01 17.63 8.13
C SER A 147 14.13 18.24 9.54
N PRO A 148 14.72 17.53 10.52
CA PRO A 148 15.32 16.19 10.41
C PRO A 148 14.26 15.07 10.36
N VAL A 149 14.41 14.18 9.37
CA VAL A 149 13.49 13.06 9.13
C VAL A 149 13.64 11.98 10.20
N LYS A 150 12.52 11.50 10.73
CA LYS A 150 12.49 10.34 11.65
C LYS A 150 12.51 9.05 10.84
N GLN A 151 13.36 8.12 11.24
CA GLN A 151 13.54 6.83 10.57
C GLN A 151 12.66 5.76 11.20
N LEU A 152 12.10 4.86 10.40
CA LEU A 152 11.37 3.70 10.92
C LEU A 152 12.35 2.71 11.54
N THR A 153 12.02 2.18 12.72
CA THR A 153 12.93 1.30 13.47
C THR A 153 12.80 -0.16 13.05
N ASN A 154 11.59 -0.71 13.12
CA ASN A 154 11.33 -2.11 12.85
C ASN A 154 11.11 -2.35 11.36
N LEU A 155 10.26 -1.53 10.72
CA LEU A 155 10.00 -1.61 9.28
C LEU A 155 11.24 -1.30 8.43
N GLY A 156 12.14 -0.44 8.89
CA GLY A 156 13.41 -0.16 8.20
C GLY A 156 14.34 -1.38 8.06
N LYS A 157 14.03 -2.51 8.71
CA LYS A 157 14.78 -3.77 8.60
C LYS A 157 14.21 -4.73 7.56
N ILE A 158 13.02 -4.44 7.03
CA ILE A 158 12.24 -5.35 6.19
C ILE A 158 12.22 -4.79 4.77
N PRO A 159 12.65 -5.54 3.75
CA PRO A 159 12.54 -5.09 2.38
C PRO A 159 11.06 -5.09 1.93
N GLU A 160 10.68 -4.08 1.14
CA GLU A 160 9.33 -3.91 0.63
C GLU A 160 9.28 -3.87 -0.90
N LEU A 161 8.17 -4.35 -1.47
CA LEU A 161 7.81 -4.16 -2.87
C LEU A 161 6.47 -3.45 -2.94
N VAL A 162 6.40 -2.28 -3.58
CA VAL A 162 5.14 -1.62 -3.90
C VAL A 162 4.83 -1.87 -5.37
N VAL A 163 3.61 -2.34 -5.67
CA VAL A 163 3.15 -2.62 -7.04
C VAL A 163 1.95 -1.74 -7.35
N THR A 164 1.99 -1.02 -8.46
CA THR A 164 0.92 -0.10 -8.88
C THR A 164 0.52 -0.34 -10.33
N GLY A 165 -0.78 -0.44 -10.58
CA GLY A 165 -1.37 -0.61 -11.91
C GLY A 165 -1.53 0.71 -12.66
N GLU A 166 -1.20 0.69 -13.95
CA GLU A 166 -1.23 1.86 -14.85
C GLU A 166 -2.59 2.59 -14.87
N ALA A 167 -3.68 1.84 -14.83
CA ALA A 167 -5.05 2.35 -14.93
C ALA A 167 -5.72 2.50 -13.55
N SER A 168 -4.97 2.35 -12.45
CA SER A 168 -5.50 2.48 -11.11
C SER A 168 -5.69 3.94 -10.70
N PHE A 169 -6.57 4.16 -9.72
CA PHE A 169 -6.66 5.45 -9.04
C PHE A 169 -5.48 5.69 -8.09
N HIS A 170 -4.64 4.68 -7.84
CA HIS A 170 -3.39 4.79 -7.08
C HIS A 170 -2.22 5.33 -7.89
N ALA A 171 -2.24 5.17 -9.22
CA ALA A 171 -1.16 5.61 -10.12
C ALA A 171 -0.69 7.06 -9.87
N PRO A 172 -1.57 8.05 -9.61
CA PRO A 172 -1.14 9.42 -9.35
C PRO A 172 -0.35 9.62 -8.06
N TYR A 173 -0.41 8.70 -7.08
CA TYR A 173 0.10 8.98 -5.73
C TYR A 173 0.91 7.86 -5.06
N ASP A 174 0.91 6.63 -5.55
CA ASP A 174 1.70 5.54 -4.91
C ASP A 174 3.21 5.82 -4.94
N TYR A 175 3.68 6.61 -5.91
CA TYR A 175 5.06 7.11 -5.93
C TYR A 175 5.41 7.96 -4.68
N CYS A 176 4.42 8.67 -4.09
CA CYS A 176 4.62 9.38 -2.82
C CYS A 176 4.82 8.40 -1.66
N THR A 177 4.10 7.27 -1.67
CA THR A 177 4.27 6.21 -0.66
C THR A 177 5.66 5.61 -0.75
N VAL A 178 6.13 5.28 -1.95
CA VAL A 178 7.50 4.78 -2.19
C VAL A 178 8.53 5.79 -1.71
N LYS A 179 8.39 7.05 -2.14
CA LYS A 179 9.31 8.13 -1.74
C LYS A 179 9.34 8.32 -0.23
N TYR A 180 8.21 8.14 0.44
CA TYR A 180 8.13 8.24 1.90
C TYR A 180 8.83 7.06 2.58
N LEU A 181 8.61 5.84 2.10
CA LEU A 181 9.31 4.62 2.57
C LEU A 181 10.83 4.79 2.46
N GLU A 182 11.32 5.25 1.31
CA GLU A 182 12.75 5.58 1.12
C GLU A 182 13.22 6.66 2.10
N GLN A 183 12.45 7.73 2.26
CA GLN A 183 12.77 8.85 3.16
C GLN A 183 12.93 8.38 4.62
N VAL A 184 12.11 7.43 5.07
CA VAL A 184 12.11 6.91 6.44
C VAL A 184 13.00 5.67 6.63
N GLY A 185 13.82 5.34 5.63
CA GLY A 185 14.88 4.34 5.74
C GLY A 185 14.46 2.90 5.43
N VAL A 186 13.35 2.70 4.72
CA VAL A 186 12.92 1.38 4.24
C VAL A 186 13.57 1.09 2.88
N ASP A 187 14.07 -0.14 2.72
CA ASP A 187 14.53 -0.64 1.42
C ASP A 187 13.30 -1.06 0.59
N VAL A 188 12.84 -0.18 -0.29
CA VAL A 188 11.64 -0.40 -1.10
C VAL A 188 11.97 -0.46 -2.59
N GLU A 189 11.44 -1.47 -3.27
CA GLU A 189 11.40 -1.55 -4.73
C GLU A 189 10.02 -1.10 -5.22
N TYR A 190 9.98 -0.28 -6.28
CA TYR A 190 8.73 0.15 -6.91
C TYR A 190 8.53 -0.56 -8.26
N ALA A 191 7.51 -1.40 -8.32
CA ALA A 191 7.01 -2.03 -9.54
C ALA A 191 5.82 -1.23 -10.10
N ASP A 192 6.15 -0.13 -10.78
CA ASP A 192 5.19 0.61 -11.60
C ASP A 192 4.93 -0.18 -12.88
N LEU A 193 3.77 -0.86 -12.94
CA LEU A 193 3.45 -1.79 -14.02
C LEU A 193 3.44 -1.10 -15.39
N GLY A 194 2.95 0.14 -15.47
CA GLY A 194 2.92 0.90 -16.73
C GLY A 194 4.32 1.19 -17.26
N ASN A 195 5.23 1.61 -16.37
CA ASN A 195 6.64 1.85 -16.70
C ASN A 195 7.42 0.55 -17.01
N GLU A 196 7.00 -0.59 -16.44
CA GLU A 196 7.58 -1.91 -16.73
C GLU A 196 7.01 -2.58 -18.00
N GLY A 197 6.09 -1.91 -18.72
CA GLY A 197 5.49 -2.43 -19.96
C GLY A 197 4.31 -3.39 -19.74
N ILE A 198 3.76 -3.41 -18.53
CA ILE A 198 2.57 -4.18 -18.14
C ILE A 198 1.37 -3.23 -18.10
N HIS A 199 0.60 -3.23 -19.19
CA HIS A 199 -0.39 -2.19 -19.45
C HIS A 199 -1.84 -2.63 -19.20
N GLY A 200 -2.65 -1.61 -18.86
CA GLY A 200 -4.09 -1.67 -18.78
C GLY A 200 -4.65 -2.29 -17.50
N ASN A 201 -3.84 -2.30 -16.44
CA ASN A 201 -4.16 -2.87 -15.15
C ASN A 201 -4.80 -1.86 -14.19
N GLY A 202 -5.93 -2.21 -13.60
CA GLY A 202 -6.59 -1.40 -12.57
C GLY A 202 -6.23 -1.84 -11.14
N HIS A 203 -6.98 -1.35 -10.16
CA HIS A 203 -6.73 -1.60 -8.73
C HIS A 203 -6.76 -3.08 -8.32
N MET A 204 -7.46 -3.91 -9.09
CA MET A 204 -7.68 -5.32 -8.79
C MET A 204 -6.87 -6.22 -9.73
N PHE A 205 -5.66 -5.79 -10.11
CA PHE A 205 -4.83 -6.42 -11.14
C PHE A 205 -4.50 -7.90 -10.89
N PHE A 206 -4.61 -8.39 -9.64
CA PHE A 206 -4.49 -9.80 -9.31
C PHE A 206 -5.70 -10.65 -9.75
N MET A 207 -6.83 -10.02 -10.09
CA MET A 207 -8.04 -10.64 -10.65
C MET A 207 -8.16 -10.44 -12.17
N GLU A 208 -7.22 -9.72 -12.80
CA GLU A 208 -7.30 -9.32 -14.20
C GLU A 208 -6.69 -10.36 -15.15
N LYS A 209 -6.93 -10.24 -16.47
CA LYS A 209 -6.57 -11.25 -17.48
C LYS A 209 -5.08 -11.62 -17.50
N ASN A 210 -4.22 -10.65 -17.20
CA ASN A 210 -2.76 -10.81 -17.16
C ASN A 210 -2.23 -10.95 -15.72
N ASN A 211 -3.06 -11.33 -14.75
CA ASN A 211 -2.64 -11.48 -13.35
C ASN A 211 -1.43 -12.41 -13.17
N LEU A 212 -1.27 -13.45 -13.98
CA LEU A 212 -0.11 -14.35 -13.93
C LEU A 212 1.19 -13.65 -14.35
N GLN A 213 1.13 -12.66 -15.24
CA GLN A 213 2.30 -11.83 -15.60
C GLN A 213 2.76 -11.00 -14.40
N ILE A 214 1.81 -10.40 -13.68
CA ILE A 214 2.09 -9.60 -12.48
C ILE A 214 2.56 -10.50 -11.33
N ALA A 215 1.94 -11.66 -11.16
CA ALA A 215 2.36 -12.64 -10.16
C ALA A 215 3.80 -13.12 -10.40
N ASP A 216 4.20 -13.32 -11.66
CA ASP A 216 5.57 -13.67 -12.02
C ASP A 216 6.56 -12.54 -11.66
N ARG A 217 6.17 -11.28 -11.88
CA ARG A 217 6.97 -10.10 -11.46
C ARG A 217 7.16 -10.04 -9.94
N VAL A 218 6.09 -10.25 -9.17
CA VAL A 218 6.16 -10.33 -7.70
C VAL A 218 7.00 -11.53 -7.26
N TYR A 219 6.83 -12.67 -7.91
CA TYR A 219 7.58 -13.89 -7.60
C TYR A 219 9.09 -13.72 -7.81
N HIS A 220 9.51 -13.00 -8.86
CA HIS A 220 10.92 -12.68 -9.06
C HIS A 220 11.52 -11.87 -7.91
N TRP A 221 10.77 -10.92 -7.36
CA TRP A 221 11.21 -10.16 -6.18
C TRP A 221 11.31 -11.06 -4.94
N LEU A 222 10.31 -11.92 -4.72
CA LEU A 222 10.29 -12.90 -3.62
C LEU A 222 11.43 -13.92 -3.68
N LYS A 223 12.00 -14.20 -4.86
CA LYS A 223 13.17 -15.10 -4.96
C LYS A 223 14.49 -14.41 -4.67
N LYS A 224 14.55 -13.09 -4.77
CA LYS A 224 15.77 -12.28 -4.59
C LYS A 224 16.03 -11.96 -3.11
N HIS A 225 14.98 -11.90 -2.30
CA HIS A 225 15.00 -11.54 -0.88
C HIS A 225 14.64 -12.76 -0.04
#